data_AF-A0A817CKQ5-F1
#
_entry.id   AF-A0A817CKQ5-F1
#
_cell.length_a   1.000
_cell.length_b   1.000
_cell.length_c   1.000
_cell.angle_alpha   90.00
_cell.angle_beta   90.00
_cell.angle_gamma   90.00
#
_symmetry.space_group_name_H-M   'P 1'
#
loop_
_entity.id
_entity.type
_entity.pdbx_description
1 polymer ?
#
loop_
_entity_poly.entity_id
_entity_poly.type
_entity_poly.pdbx_seq_one_letter_code
_entity_poly.pdbx_strand_id
1 'polypeptide(L)'
;MVFDLEQRLQKSKNNILEIQSIMATWSKSPLYERASARGTTEKQTGGDNLLILSDLDERLNKRYREIREAGERIHNLVEENRQYLQVNANDSSISEYWKAYIEYIDEMITDGFYAIIQCDLDFFRQETDRKANPEALFQVLLEVHPPEMIFTPSIESNAPDGFADFIDGLIANSYKQSSLIPRLAKHLPHANYQPDIQEMNSLTEIRHEINERVQHVISKAHEYQRSFDRYAYLWTDDRKEFMRQFLLYGHVLTPEEIQQHALTGIPENPPTTAQFREQIDTYEAIYDEVEKIDPIQIYDKWFRIDARPFKQTLLNTVKKWSFMFKQWLIEHVTTSLNELQEFIQKTDTQLKRPVKEGDYNLLVEIMAHLAAIKQREQATDALFTPLKETIELLKSYNQDLPEEVHQQLEVLPEKWLNLKRNYVAVRQNVAPLQAQENAKIRQRLAEFDTIQAHFRERFKNEAPYAYDSPDAYRKLDRVNRDLIKQENELEKLMKSSALFEVTFPDFKLMKQCRKDVKLLKQLWDYISLVRYSMNDWKSTRWREINVEQSKLFD
;
A
#
# COMPACT_ATOMS: atom_id res chain seq x y z
N MET A 1 58.34 56.80 -44.85
CA MET A 1 58.68 56.08 -43.59
C MET A 1 57.80 56.54 -42.43
N VAL A 2 57.73 57.84 -42.12
CA VAL A 2 56.84 58.37 -41.05
C VAL A 2 55.35 58.16 -41.34
N PHE A 3 54.89 58.50 -42.55
CA PHE A 3 53.48 58.32 -42.96
C PHE A 3 53.03 56.85 -42.97
N ASP A 4 53.93 55.92 -43.35
CA ASP A 4 53.65 54.48 -43.34
C ASP A 4 53.52 53.95 -41.90
N LEU A 5 54.42 54.35 -41.00
CA LEU A 5 54.36 53.99 -39.59
C LEU A 5 53.11 54.56 -38.92
N GLU A 6 52.78 55.82 -39.18
CA GLU A 6 51.56 56.48 -38.69
C GLU A 6 50.31 55.71 -39.13
N GLN A 7 50.21 55.34 -40.41
CA GLN A 7 49.07 54.60 -40.93
C GLN A 7 48.94 53.20 -40.29
N ARG A 8 50.05 52.48 -40.10
CA ARG A 8 50.06 51.16 -39.45
C ARG A 8 49.68 51.24 -37.98
N LEU A 9 50.20 52.22 -37.25
CA LEU A 9 49.84 52.46 -35.84
C LEU A 9 48.36 52.83 -35.71
N GLN A 10 47.84 53.71 -36.56
CA GLN A 10 46.43 54.09 -36.53
C GLN A 10 45.51 52.89 -36.81
N LYS A 11 45.85 52.03 -37.78
CA LYS A 11 45.12 50.78 -38.05
C LYS A 11 45.15 49.85 -36.84
N SER A 12 46.32 49.65 -36.22
CA SER A 12 46.42 48.78 -35.04
C SER A 12 45.59 49.29 -33.85
N LYS A 13 45.56 50.61 -33.65
CA LYS A 13 44.71 51.27 -32.65
C LYS A 13 43.22 51.07 -32.95
N ASN A 14 42.81 51.23 -34.22
CA ASN A 14 41.42 51.01 -34.61
C ASN A 14 40.99 49.56 -34.35
N ASN A 15 41.86 48.58 -34.60
CA ASN A 15 41.59 47.17 -34.30
C ASN A 15 41.37 46.93 -32.79
N ILE A 16 42.14 47.58 -31.91
CA ILE A 16 41.90 47.52 -30.45
C ILE A 16 40.54 48.12 -30.07
N LEU A 17 40.16 49.25 -30.67
CA LEU A 17 38.84 49.86 -30.45
C LEU A 17 37.70 48.95 -30.94
N GLU A 18 37.90 48.25 -32.06
CA GLU A 18 36.94 47.26 -32.57
C GLU A 18 36.79 46.08 -31.61
N ILE A 19 37.90 45.56 -31.05
CA ILE A 19 37.87 44.49 -30.02
C ILE A 19 37.04 44.96 -28.81
N GLN A 20 37.29 46.17 -28.29
CA GLN A 20 36.49 46.75 -27.20
C GLN A 20 35.01 46.85 -27.55
N SER A 21 34.70 47.33 -28.76
CA SER A 21 33.32 47.47 -29.22
C SER A 21 32.60 46.13 -29.33
N ILE A 22 33.28 45.08 -29.78
CA ILE A 22 32.73 43.72 -29.85
C ILE A 22 32.37 43.24 -28.43
N MET A 23 33.31 43.35 -27.49
CA MET A 23 33.10 42.86 -26.11
C MET A 23 32.02 43.65 -25.38
N ALA A 24 31.92 44.96 -25.61
CA ALA A 24 30.87 45.80 -25.04
C ALA A 24 29.45 45.42 -25.51
N THR A 25 29.30 44.60 -26.56
CA THR A 25 27.98 44.09 -26.96
C THR A 25 27.50 42.92 -26.12
N TRP A 26 28.42 42.18 -25.48
CA TRP A 26 28.12 40.92 -24.80
C TRP A 26 27.21 41.10 -23.58
N SER A 27 27.48 42.13 -22.76
CA SER A 27 26.75 42.42 -21.52
C SER A 27 25.49 43.29 -21.69
N LYS A 28 25.06 43.59 -22.93
CA LYS A 28 23.89 44.45 -23.18
C LYS A 28 22.56 43.86 -22.72
N SER A 29 22.46 42.53 -22.69
CA SER A 29 21.28 41.83 -22.20
C SER A 29 21.70 40.52 -21.56
N PRO A 30 21.08 40.15 -20.43
CA PRO A 30 21.34 38.87 -19.79
C PRO A 30 20.92 37.71 -20.71
N LEU A 31 21.47 36.53 -20.42
CA LEU A 31 21.15 35.26 -21.04
C LEU A 31 19.75 34.76 -20.68
N TYR A 32 19.25 35.18 -19.52
CA TYR A 32 17.98 34.76 -18.93
C TYR A 32 16.94 35.87 -19.03
N GLU A 33 15.67 35.49 -19.18
CA GLU A 33 14.56 36.43 -19.28
C GLU A 33 13.28 35.83 -18.69
N ARG A 34 12.39 36.71 -18.23
CA ARG A 34 11.05 36.36 -17.74
C ARG A 34 10.03 36.26 -18.87
N ALA A 35 8.99 35.46 -18.64
CA ALA A 35 7.85 35.37 -19.57
C ALA A 35 7.18 36.73 -19.84
N SER A 36 7.12 37.64 -18.86
CA SER A 36 6.53 38.98 -19.05
C SER A 36 7.26 39.85 -20.08
N ALA A 37 8.55 39.60 -20.32
CA ALA A 37 9.36 40.38 -21.25
C ALA A 37 8.93 40.21 -22.72
N ARG A 38 8.18 39.15 -23.04
CA ARG A 38 7.71 38.85 -24.40
C ARG A 38 6.31 39.36 -24.74
N GLY A 39 5.61 40.01 -23.79
CA GLY A 39 4.27 40.56 -24.02
C GLY A 39 3.20 39.50 -24.35
N THR A 40 3.45 38.23 -24.06
CA THR A 40 2.55 37.12 -24.37
C THR A 40 1.39 37.08 -23.37
N THR A 41 0.20 37.41 -23.88
CA THR A 41 -1.10 37.28 -23.20
C THR A 41 -1.56 35.82 -23.11
N GLU A 42 -0.79 34.92 -22.51
CA GLU A 42 -1.27 33.57 -22.20
C GLU A 42 -1.89 33.54 -20.80
N LYS A 43 -3.10 34.10 -20.71
CA LYS A 43 -3.95 34.15 -19.49
C LYS A 43 -4.53 32.79 -19.06
N GLN A 44 -3.89 31.66 -19.39
CA GLN A 44 -4.44 30.34 -19.10
C GLN A 44 -3.36 29.40 -18.59
N THR A 45 -2.89 29.64 -17.36
CA THR A 45 -2.47 28.60 -16.37
C THR A 45 -1.76 29.19 -15.15
N GLY A 46 -1.88 30.48 -14.83
CA GLY A 46 -1.32 31.02 -13.59
C GLY A 46 0.20 30.80 -13.50
N GLY A 47 0.90 30.94 -14.62
CA GLY A 47 2.35 30.87 -14.77
C GLY A 47 2.93 32.24 -15.11
N ASP A 48 2.27 33.31 -14.68
CA ASP A 48 2.23 34.59 -15.38
C ASP A 48 3.55 35.39 -15.37
N ASN A 49 4.64 34.90 -14.76
CA ASN A 49 5.95 35.54 -14.88
C ASN A 49 7.19 34.67 -14.57
N LEU A 50 7.12 33.36 -14.77
CA LEU A 50 8.26 32.46 -14.47
C LEU A 50 9.44 32.67 -15.43
N LEU A 51 10.60 32.09 -15.09
CA LEU A 51 11.77 32.01 -15.97
C LEU A 51 11.42 31.24 -17.24
N ILE A 52 11.77 31.77 -18.42
CA ILE A 52 11.56 31.05 -19.68
C ILE A 52 12.58 29.93 -19.80
N LEU A 53 12.09 28.69 -19.89
CA LEU A 53 12.92 27.49 -20.08
C LEU A 53 12.71 26.83 -21.44
N SER A 54 11.57 27.07 -22.11
CA SER A 54 11.15 26.36 -23.32
C SER A 54 12.12 26.50 -24.50
N ASP A 55 12.83 27.62 -24.60
CA ASP A 55 13.78 27.91 -25.68
C ASP A 55 15.20 28.22 -25.14
N LEU A 56 15.48 27.81 -23.90
CA LEU A 56 16.75 28.09 -23.25
C LEU A 56 17.93 27.56 -24.09
N ASP A 57 17.83 26.33 -24.60
CA ASP A 57 18.88 25.72 -25.43
C ASP A 57 19.12 26.49 -26.73
N GLU A 58 18.06 26.99 -27.38
CA GLU A 58 18.18 27.80 -28.59
C GLU A 58 18.87 29.13 -28.31
N ARG A 59 18.51 29.79 -27.21
CA ARG A 59 19.13 31.04 -26.76
C ARG A 59 20.59 30.86 -26.37
N LEU A 60 20.90 29.81 -25.62
CA LEU A 60 22.27 29.42 -25.28
C LEU A 60 23.09 29.19 -26.55
N ASN A 61 22.58 28.40 -27.50
CA ASN A 61 23.28 28.09 -28.74
C ASN A 61 23.50 29.34 -29.60
N LYS A 62 22.53 30.27 -29.64
CA LYS A 62 22.67 31.54 -30.34
C LYS A 62 23.77 32.39 -29.70
N ARG A 63 23.71 32.60 -28.38
CA ARG A 63 24.70 33.39 -27.64
C ARG A 63 26.10 32.79 -27.76
N TYR A 64 26.23 31.48 -27.62
CA TYR A 64 27.50 30.79 -27.75
C TYR A 64 28.09 30.90 -29.15
N ARG A 65 27.25 30.88 -30.18
CA ARG A 65 27.68 31.11 -31.57
C ARG A 65 28.20 32.53 -31.76
N GLU A 66 27.45 33.53 -31.29
CA GLU A 66 27.85 34.94 -31.35
C GLU A 66 29.21 35.18 -30.67
N ILE A 67 29.44 34.56 -29.51
CA ILE A 67 30.71 34.66 -28.79
C ILE A 67 31.86 33.96 -29.55
N ARG A 68 31.61 32.80 -30.16
CA ARG A 68 32.62 32.11 -30.98
C ARG A 68 33.01 32.93 -32.21
N GLU A 69 32.03 33.45 -32.94
CA GLU A 69 32.24 34.29 -34.12
C GLU A 69 32.97 35.59 -33.73
N ALA A 70 32.62 36.19 -32.60
CA ALA A 70 33.33 37.32 -32.02
C ALA A 70 34.78 36.96 -31.67
N GLY A 71 35.02 35.79 -31.09
CA GLY A 71 36.37 35.27 -30.81
C GLY A 71 37.21 35.11 -32.08
N GLU A 72 36.67 34.51 -33.14
CA GLU A 72 37.36 34.40 -34.43
C GLU A 72 37.73 35.79 -34.98
N ARG A 73 36.81 36.76 -34.89
CA ARG A 73 37.08 38.14 -35.31
C ARG A 73 38.19 38.78 -34.48
N ILE A 74 38.18 38.62 -33.16
CA ILE A 74 39.21 39.15 -32.26
C ILE A 74 40.59 38.54 -32.59
N HIS A 75 40.67 37.21 -32.78
CA HIS A 75 41.92 36.54 -33.18
C HIS A 75 42.46 37.08 -34.51
N ASN A 76 41.59 37.31 -35.50
CA ASN A 76 41.97 37.90 -36.78
C ASN A 76 42.51 39.34 -36.62
N LEU A 77 41.85 40.17 -35.81
CA LEU A 77 42.28 41.55 -35.53
C LEU A 77 43.65 41.60 -34.82
N VAL A 78 43.91 40.65 -33.93
CA VAL A 78 45.20 40.51 -33.23
C VAL A 78 46.30 40.07 -34.19
N GLU A 79 46.02 39.16 -35.12
CA GLU A 79 47.00 38.76 -36.14
C GLU A 79 47.26 39.88 -37.16
N GLU A 80 46.24 40.66 -37.54
CA GLU A 80 46.43 41.89 -38.33
C GLU A 80 47.35 42.88 -37.59
N ASN A 81 47.15 43.07 -36.29
CA ASN A 81 48.00 43.91 -35.45
C ASN A 81 49.46 43.43 -35.45
N ARG A 82 49.67 42.11 -35.37
CA ARG A 82 51.00 41.51 -35.46
C ARG A 82 51.71 41.88 -36.77
N GLN A 83 50.97 41.84 -37.89
CA GLN A 83 51.48 42.20 -39.22
C GLN A 83 51.76 43.70 -39.32
N TYR A 84 50.87 44.56 -38.84
CA TYR A 84 51.07 46.02 -38.85
C TYR A 84 52.27 46.44 -38.00
N LEU A 85 52.45 45.81 -36.85
CA LEU A 85 53.58 46.04 -35.94
C LEU A 85 54.87 45.33 -36.38
N GLN A 86 54.83 44.53 -37.45
CA GLN A 86 55.97 43.81 -38.03
C GLN A 86 56.71 42.94 -37.00
N VAL A 87 55.96 42.27 -36.13
CA VAL A 87 56.49 41.43 -35.06
C VAL A 87 57.06 40.15 -35.64
N ASN A 88 58.39 40.02 -35.63
CA ASN A 88 59.07 38.81 -36.05
C ASN A 88 59.15 37.80 -34.90
N ALA A 89 58.54 36.63 -35.06
CA ALA A 89 58.50 35.59 -34.02
C ALA A 89 59.86 34.94 -33.72
N ASN A 90 60.88 35.20 -34.54
CA ASN A 90 62.22 34.62 -34.38
C ASN A 90 63.16 35.47 -33.50
N ASP A 91 62.75 36.67 -33.09
CA ASP A 91 63.53 37.56 -32.22
C ASP A 91 63.04 37.45 -30.76
N SER A 92 63.92 36.93 -29.88
CA SER A 92 63.59 36.70 -28.46
C SER A 92 63.19 37.96 -27.70
N SER A 93 63.74 39.13 -28.06
CA SER A 93 63.45 40.40 -27.37
C SER A 93 62.10 40.98 -27.78
N ILE A 94 61.81 40.94 -29.08
CA ILE A 94 60.52 41.35 -29.66
C ILE A 94 59.40 40.38 -29.21
N SER A 95 59.75 39.11 -28.95
CA SER A 95 58.83 38.11 -28.41
C SER A 95 58.30 38.47 -27.01
N GLU A 96 59.10 39.07 -26.12
CA GLU A 96 58.65 39.47 -24.78
C GLU A 96 57.68 40.66 -24.83
N TYR A 97 57.98 41.70 -25.60
CA TYR A 97 57.07 42.83 -25.77
C TYR A 97 55.76 42.43 -26.45
N TRP A 98 55.81 41.48 -27.39
CA TRP A 98 54.61 40.92 -28.00
C TRP A 98 53.79 40.11 -27.00
N LYS A 99 54.42 39.31 -26.12
CA LYS A 99 53.71 38.62 -25.03
C LYS A 99 52.99 39.60 -24.11
N ALA A 100 53.65 40.68 -23.69
CA ALA A 100 53.04 41.71 -22.87
C ALA A 100 51.87 42.42 -23.59
N TYR A 101 51.99 42.68 -24.91
CA TYR A 101 50.89 43.23 -25.71
C TYR A 101 49.70 42.26 -25.81
N ILE A 102 49.97 40.97 -25.98
CA ILE A 102 48.93 39.94 -26.00
C ILE A 102 48.26 39.81 -24.62
N GLU A 103 49.03 39.82 -23.54
CA GLU A 103 48.51 39.83 -22.16
C GLU A 103 47.58 41.03 -21.92
N TYR A 104 47.93 42.23 -22.41
CA TYR A 104 47.07 43.40 -22.34
C TYR A 104 45.70 43.18 -23.02
N ILE A 105 45.68 42.55 -24.20
CA ILE A 105 44.41 42.22 -24.88
C ILE A 105 43.68 41.08 -24.17
N ASP A 106 44.41 40.10 -23.64
CA ASP A 106 43.86 38.99 -22.87
C ASP A 106 43.13 39.49 -21.61
N GLU A 107 43.70 40.47 -20.90
CA GLU A 107 43.09 41.16 -19.76
C GLU A 107 41.80 41.87 -20.19
N MET A 108 41.80 42.57 -21.32
CA MET A 108 40.58 43.20 -21.85
C MET A 108 39.47 42.18 -22.18
N ILE A 109 39.83 41.01 -22.69
CA ILE A 109 38.87 39.91 -22.95
C ILE A 109 38.36 39.32 -21.64
N THR A 110 39.24 39.21 -20.64
CA THR A 110 38.90 38.77 -19.30
C THR A 110 37.86 39.71 -18.66
N ASP A 111 38.05 41.03 -18.79
CA ASP A 111 37.06 42.04 -18.35
C ASP A 111 35.73 41.94 -19.12
N GLY A 112 35.79 41.68 -20.43
CA GLY A 112 34.60 41.45 -21.26
C GLY A 112 33.80 40.23 -20.80
N PHE A 113 34.48 39.12 -20.48
CA PHE A 113 33.85 37.92 -19.94
C PHE A 113 33.32 38.12 -18.52
N TYR A 114 34.06 38.84 -17.68
CA TYR A 114 33.59 39.24 -16.37
C TYR A 114 32.26 40.01 -16.48
N ALA A 115 32.19 41.01 -17.36
CA ALA A 115 30.99 41.84 -17.52
C ALA A 115 29.76 41.08 -18.01
N ILE A 116 29.90 40.14 -18.95
CA ILE A 116 28.75 39.32 -19.41
C ILE A 116 28.29 38.33 -18.33
N ILE A 117 29.22 37.65 -17.66
CA ILE A 117 28.86 36.69 -16.60
C ILE A 117 28.26 37.42 -15.41
N GLN A 118 28.81 38.58 -15.04
CA GLN A 118 28.22 39.43 -14.00
C GLN A 118 26.79 39.84 -14.37
N CYS A 119 26.52 40.22 -15.62
CA CYS A 119 25.17 40.58 -16.09
C CYS A 119 24.19 39.40 -15.90
N ASP A 120 24.61 38.18 -16.24
CA ASP A 120 23.79 36.97 -16.09
C ASP A 120 23.53 36.62 -14.61
N LEU A 121 24.55 36.74 -13.75
CA LEU A 121 24.41 36.45 -12.32
C LEU A 121 23.62 37.54 -11.58
N ASP A 122 23.81 38.82 -11.93
CA ASP A 122 23.07 39.92 -11.35
C ASP A 122 21.58 39.84 -11.69
N PHE A 123 21.20 39.27 -12.84
CA PHE A 123 19.80 38.91 -13.11
C PHE A 123 19.24 38.01 -12.02
N PHE A 124 19.86 36.86 -11.74
CA PHE A 124 19.38 35.95 -10.69
C PHE A 124 19.44 36.59 -9.30
N ARG A 125 20.48 37.39 -9.03
CA ARG A 125 20.63 38.09 -7.77
C ARG A 125 19.50 39.11 -7.54
N GLN A 126 19.07 39.83 -8.56
CA GLN A 126 17.94 40.75 -8.46
C GLN A 126 16.61 39.99 -8.34
N GLU A 127 16.43 38.97 -9.17
CA GLU A 127 15.18 38.21 -9.24
C GLU A 127 14.95 37.28 -8.04
N THR A 128 15.98 37.03 -7.23
CA THR A 128 15.88 36.30 -5.96
C THR A 128 16.00 37.20 -4.72
N ASP A 129 16.10 38.53 -4.89
CA ASP A 129 16.17 39.46 -3.76
C ASP A 129 14.77 39.78 -3.24
N ARG A 130 14.45 39.29 -2.04
CA ARG A 130 13.18 39.57 -1.35
C ARG A 130 12.86 41.07 -1.23
N LYS A 131 13.87 41.94 -1.11
CA LYS A 131 13.71 43.39 -0.97
C LYS A 131 13.28 44.05 -2.28
N ALA A 132 13.70 43.50 -3.42
CA ALA A 132 13.29 43.95 -4.74
C ALA A 132 11.81 43.63 -5.07
N ASN A 133 11.14 42.85 -4.22
CA ASN A 133 9.76 42.40 -4.40
C ASN A 133 9.52 41.71 -5.75
N PRO A 134 10.33 40.70 -6.13
CA PRO A 134 10.18 39.99 -7.39
C PRO A 134 8.90 39.17 -7.39
N GLU A 135 8.34 38.92 -8.58
CA GLU A 135 7.34 37.88 -8.75
C GLU A 135 8.01 36.49 -8.77
N ALA A 136 7.24 35.42 -8.62
CA ALA A 136 7.78 34.06 -8.64
C ALA A 136 8.61 33.83 -9.93
N LEU A 137 9.85 33.38 -9.77
CA LEU A 137 10.79 33.08 -10.86
C LEU A 137 10.81 31.58 -11.15
N PHE A 138 10.78 30.76 -10.08
CA PHE A 138 10.82 29.31 -10.16
C PHE A 138 9.59 28.69 -9.52
N GLN A 139 9.21 27.52 -10.03
CA GLN A 139 8.11 26.71 -9.51
C GLN A 139 8.58 25.26 -9.30
N VAL A 140 8.18 24.68 -8.17
CA VAL A 140 8.21 23.23 -7.93
C VAL A 140 6.78 22.72 -7.72
N LEU A 141 6.51 21.51 -8.20
CA LEU A 141 5.25 20.82 -8.00
C LEU A 141 5.36 19.91 -6.77
N LEU A 142 4.35 19.92 -5.90
CA LEU A 142 4.21 18.94 -4.83
C LEU A 142 3.21 17.87 -5.24
N GLU A 143 3.62 16.60 -5.16
CA GLU A 143 2.82 15.43 -5.55
C GLU A 143 2.92 14.32 -4.50
N VAL A 144 1.88 13.47 -4.42
CA VAL A 144 1.92 12.22 -3.64
C VAL A 144 2.00 11.05 -4.61
N HIS A 145 3.09 10.29 -4.53
CA HIS A 145 3.26 9.01 -5.20
C HIS A 145 3.48 7.96 -4.12
N PRO A 146 2.41 7.28 -3.65
CA PRO A 146 2.50 6.36 -2.52
C PRO A 146 3.66 5.37 -2.68
N PRO A 147 4.53 5.21 -1.65
CA PRO A 147 4.36 5.68 -0.27
C PRO A 147 4.91 7.09 0.02
N GLU A 148 5.44 7.81 -0.97
CA GLU A 148 6.22 9.03 -0.76
C GLU A 148 5.51 10.30 -1.24
N MET A 149 5.86 11.43 -0.62
CA MET A 149 5.51 12.76 -1.11
C MET A 149 6.76 13.36 -1.76
N ILE A 150 6.66 13.73 -3.02
CA ILE A 150 7.80 14.15 -3.83
C ILE A 150 7.62 15.57 -4.37
N PHE A 151 8.74 16.25 -4.58
CA PHE A 151 8.79 17.48 -5.34
C PHE A 151 9.30 17.22 -6.76
N THR A 152 8.71 17.90 -7.73
CA THR A 152 9.16 17.88 -9.13
C THR A 152 9.44 19.32 -9.59
N PRO A 153 10.70 19.69 -9.88
CA PRO A 153 11.94 18.92 -9.68
C PRO A 153 12.21 18.63 -8.18
N SER A 154 13.03 17.60 -7.92
CA SER A 154 13.36 17.19 -6.55
C SER A 154 14.10 18.28 -5.80
N ILE A 155 13.78 18.47 -4.51
CA ILE A 155 14.50 19.40 -3.62
C ILE A 155 15.55 18.70 -2.75
N GLU A 156 15.65 17.36 -2.85
CA GLU A 156 16.59 16.56 -2.08
C GLU A 156 18.04 16.85 -2.48
N SER A 157 18.94 16.99 -1.49
CA SER A 157 20.33 17.40 -1.72
C SER A 157 21.17 16.44 -2.55
N ASN A 158 20.75 15.17 -2.68
CA ASN A 158 21.48 14.14 -3.41
C ASN A 158 20.77 13.70 -4.71
N ALA A 159 19.66 14.35 -5.07
CA ALA A 159 18.88 13.96 -6.23
C ALA A 159 19.58 14.45 -7.51
N PRO A 160 19.96 13.54 -8.43
CA PRO A 160 20.43 13.97 -9.74
C PRO A 160 19.30 14.73 -10.43
N ASP A 161 19.63 15.87 -11.05
CA ASP A 161 18.67 16.78 -11.69
C ASP A 161 17.65 17.41 -10.70
N GLY A 162 18.06 17.57 -9.44
CA GLY A 162 17.31 18.32 -8.44
C GLY A 162 17.27 19.83 -8.72
N PHE A 163 16.46 20.56 -7.96
CA PHE A 163 16.29 22.01 -8.09
C PHE A 163 17.62 22.76 -7.88
N ALA A 164 18.44 22.36 -6.91
CA ALA A 164 19.75 22.96 -6.68
C ALA A 164 20.70 22.73 -7.87
N ASP A 165 20.81 21.50 -8.35
CA ASP A 165 21.61 21.12 -9.52
C ASP A 165 21.16 21.88 -10.77
N PHE A 166 19.85 22.06 -10.94
CA PHE A 166 19.27 22.84 -12.02
C PHE A 166 19.75 24.30 -11.99
N ILE A 167 19.72 24.96 -10.82
CA ILE A 167 20.23 26.34 -10.68
C ILE A 167 21.74 26.40 -10.91
N ASP A 168 22.51 25.47 -10.35
CA ASP A 168 23.96 25.38 -10.61
C ASP A 168 24.26 25.17 -12.10
N GLY A 169 23.41 24.43 -12.83
CA GLY A 169 23.48 24.29 -14.29
C GLY A 169 23.24 25.59 -15.05
N LEU A 170 22.30 26.43 -14.61
CA LEU A 170 22.10 27.78 -15.18
C LEU A 170 23.32 28.66 -14.93
N ILE A 171 23.84 28.67 -13.71
CA ILE A 171 25.07 29.41 -13.37
C ILE A 171 26.25 28.91 -14.22
N ALA A 172 26.42 27.59 -14.35
CA ALA A 172 27.48 26.98 -15.14
C ALA A 172 27.40 27.35 -16.64
N ASN A 173 26.19 27.46 -17.19
CA ASN A 173 25.98 27.96 -18.56
C ASN A 173 26.48 29.39 -18.74
N SER A 174 26.29 30.25 -17.73
CA SER A 174 26.81 31.62 -17.75
C SER A 174 28.34 31.60 -17.84
N TYR A 175 29.02 30.83 -16.97
CA TYR A 175 30.49 30.70 -16.98
C TYR A 175 31.04 30.07 -18.26
N LYS A 176 30.33 29.10 -18.85
CA LYS A 176 30.74 28.40 -20.07
C LYS A 176 31.03 29.35 -21.23
N GLN A 177 30.41 30.52 -21.27
CA GLN A 177 30.68 31.58 -22.26
C GLN A 177 32.18 31.91 -22.38
N SER A 178 32.89 31.96 -21.25
CA SER A 178 34.34 32.26 -21.19
C SER A 178 35.25 31.12 -21.68
N SER A 179 34.71 29.92 -21.91
CA SER A 179 35.45 28.82 -22.54
C SER A 179 35.42 28.83 -24.07
N LEU A 180 34.55 29.64 -24.66
CA LEU A 180 34.23 29.56 -26.09
C LEU A 180 35.27 30.25 -26.98
N ILE A 181 36.06 31.16 -26.40
CA ILE A 181 37.16 31.83 -27.10
C ILE A 181 38.48 31.22 -26.61
N PRO A 182 39.31 30.67 -27.51
CA PRO A 182 40.65 30.24 -27.16
C PRO A 182 41.49 31.42 -26.64
N ARG A 183 42.27 31.19 -25.60
CA ARG A 183 43.13 32.23 -25.01
C ARG A 183 44.15 32.76 -26.03
N LEU A 184 44.38 34.08 -26.06
CA LEU A 184 45.37 34.68 -26.96
C LEU A 184 46.80 34.48 -26.42
N ALA A 185 46.98 34.70 -25.12
CA ALA A 185 48.19 34.51 -24.34
C ALA A 185 48.45 33.02 -24.09
N LYS A 186 48.84 32.29 -25.14
CA LYS A 186 49.09 30.83 -25.10
C LYS A 186 50.20 30.40 -24.13
N HIS A 187 50.99 31.34 -23.62
CA HIS A 187 52.02 31.08 -22.61
C HIS A 187 51.48 31.05 -21.18
N LEU A 188 50.21 31.45 -20.96
CA LEU A 188 49.50 31.29 -19.70
C LEU A 188 49.00 29.84 -19.53
N PRO A 189 48.74 29.39 -18.28
CA PRO A 189 48.48 27.97 -17.98
C PRO A 189 47.16 27.43 -18.56
N HIS A 190 46.14 28.27 -18.74
CA HIS A 190 44.80 27.85 -19.16
C HIS A 190 44.57 28.07 -20.65
N ALA A 191 43.90 27.11 -21.30
CA ALA A 191 43.61 27.17 -22.74
C ALA A 191 42.47 28.16 -23.10
N ASN A 192 41.65 28.52 -22.10
CA ASN A 192 40.53 29.45 -22.22
C ASN A 192 40.40 30.26 -20.92
N TYR A 193 39.45 31.20 -20.90
CA TYR A 193 39.32 32.17 -19.81
C TYR A 193 38.53 31.65 -18.61
N GLN A 194 37.84 30.52 -18.74
CA GLN A 194 36.89 30.06 -17.71
C GLN A 194 37.50 29.79 -16.33
N PRO A 195 38.66 29.11 -16.19
CA PRO A 195 39.26 28.86 -14.88
C PRO A 195 39.53 30.15 -14.10
N ASP A 196 40.13 31.14 -14.76
CA ASP A 196 40.49 32.42 -14.13
C ASP A 196 39.23 33.20 -13.71
N ILE A 197 38.18 33.18 -14.55
CA ILE A 197 36.90 33.84 -14.24
C ILE A 197 36.18 33.14 -13.07
N GLN A 198 36.28 31.82 -12.95
CA GLN A 198 35.66 31.05 -11.86
C GLN A 198 36.31 31.34 -10.49
N GLU A 199 37.58 31.76 -10.48
CA GLU A 199 38.33 32.12 -9.27
C GLU A 199 38.15 33.60 -8.86
N MET A 200 37.42 34.40 -9.66
CA MET A 200 37.17 35.80 -9.34
C MET A 200 36.22 35.96 -8.15
N ASN A 201 36.77 36.44 -7.02
CA ASN A 201 36.05 36.64 -5.76
C ASN A 201 34.68 37.30 -5.92
N SER A 202 34.57 38.38 -6.71
CA SER A 202 33.30 39.11 -6.87
C SER A 202 32.19 38.27 -7.53
N LEU A 203 32.52 37.40 -8.50
CA LEU A 203 31.55 36.48 -9.09
C LEU A 203 31.26 35.31 -8.17
N THR A 204 32.28 34.80 -7.47
CA THR A 204 32.12 33.72 -6.47
C THR A 204 31.19 34.17 -5.33
N GLU A 205 31.29 35.42 -4.88
CA GLU A 205 30.40 36.02 -3.88
C GLU A 205 28.94 36.06 -4.36
N ILE A 206 28.68 36.51 -5.61
CA ILE A 206 27.32 36.53 -6.17
C ILE A 206 26.77 35.09 -6.29
N ARG A 207 27.58 34.15 -6.78
CA ARG A 207 27.21 32.73 -6.87
C ARG A 207 26.86 32.16 -5.49
N HIS A 208 27.67 32.45 -4.47
CA HIS A 208 27.42 32.00 -3.12
C HIS A 208 26.11 32.58 -2.56
N GLU A 209 25.88 33.88 -2.75
CA GLU A 209 24.64 34.56 -2.36
C GLU A 209 23.39 33.91 -2.99
N ILE A 210 23.44 33.57 -4.28
CA ILE A 210 22.34 32.86 -4.97
C ILE A 210 22.14 31.47 -4.35
N ASN A 211 23.22 30.71 -4.15
CA ASN A 211 23.13 29.35 -3.61
C ASN A 211 22.61 29.34 -2.16
N GLU A 212 23.00 30.29 -1.31
CA GLU A 212 22.44 30.43 0.03
C GLU A 212 20.92 30.69 0.01
N ARG A 213 20.45 31.55 -0.90
CA ARG A 213 19.01 31.81 -1.08
C ARG A 213 18.26 30.56 -1.54
N VAL A 214 18.85 29.77 -2.44
CA VAL A 214 18.30 28.48 -2.90
C VAL A 214 18.18 27.49 -1.74
N GLN A 215 19.25 27.31 -0.95
CA GLN A 215 19.22 26.41 0.21
C GLN A 215 18.18 26.82 1.26
N HIS A 216 18.00 28.14 1.44
CA HIS A 216 16.98 28.68 2.34
C HIS A 216 15.55 28.35 1.91
N VAL A 217 15.21 28.50 0.63
CA VAL A 217 13.86 28.14 0.15
C VAL A 217 13.64 26.61 0.09
N ILE A 218 14.69 25.82 -0.17
CA ILE A 218 14.64 24.35 -0.06
C ILE A 218 14.30 23.94 1.38
N SER A 219 14.95 24.57 2.37
CA SER A 219 14.66 24.32 3.79
C SER A 219 13.20 24.62 4.14
N LYS A 220 12.66 25.75 3.66
CA LYS A 220 11.23 26.08 3.82
C LYS A 220 10.29 25.10 3.11
N ALA A 221 10.69 24.59 1.94
CA ALA A 221 9.92 23.59 1.22
C ALA A 221 9.85 22.25 2.00
N HIS A 222 10.95 21.84 2.64
CA HIS A 222 10.94 20.68 3.53
C HIS A 222 10.08 20.90 4.79
N GLU A 223 10.13 22.09 5.40
CA GLU A 223 9.24 22.44 6.52
C GLU A 223 7.75 22.36 6.10
N TYR A 224 7.43 22.84 4.91
CA TYR A 224 6.09 22.72 4.34
C TYR A 224 5.69 21.26 4.13
N GLN A 225 6.58 20.42 3.59
CA GLN A 225 6.33 18.98 3.44
C GLN A 225 6.09 18.30 4.79
N ARG A 226 6.93 18.57 5.81
CA ARG A 226 6.78 18.00 7.15
C ARG A 226 5.46 18.38 7.83
N SER A 227 4.85 19.51 7.47
CA SER A 227 3.54 19.91 7.99
C SER A 227 2.42 18.91 7.63
N PHE A 228 2.64 18.06 6.62
CA PHE A 228 1.71 17.03 6.18
C PHE A 228 2.01 15.63 6.73
N ASP A 229 3.08 15.44 7.53
CA ASP A 229 3.45 14.13 8.08
C ASP A 229 2.31 13.53 8.94
N ARG A 230 1.51 14.38 9.58
CA ARG A 230 0.31 13.95 10.32
C ARG A 230 -0.73 13.22 9.47
N TYR A 231 -0.72 13.43 8.16
CA TYR A 231 -1.62 12.82 7.20
C TYR A 231 -1.00 11.61 6.49
N ALA A 232 0.26 11.26 6.79
CA ALA A 232 1.01 10.24 6.06
C ALA A 232 0.30 8.88 6.00
N TYR A 233 -0.32 8.48 7.11
CA TYR A 233 -1.10 7.24 7.22
C TYR A 233 -2.18 7.11 6.13
N LEU A 234 -2.71 8.22 5.61
CA LEU A 234 -3.76 8.20 4.59
C LEU A 234 -3.27 7.61 3.26
N TRP A 235 -1.99 7.77 2.92
CA TRP A 235 -1.40 7.25 1.67
C TRP A 235 -0.39 6.12 1.89
N THR A 236 0.09 5.90 3.11
CA THR A 236 0.97 4.76 3.44
C THR A 236 0.21 3.50 3.81
N ASP A 237 -0.94 3.62 4.49
CA ASP A 237 -1.60 2.47 5.11
C ASP A 237 -2.52 1.72 4.14
N ASP A 238 -2.60 0.39 4.29
CA ASP A 238 -3.57 -0.41 3.56
C ASP A 238 -4.98 -0.27 4.16
N ARG A 239 -5.82 0.46 3.44
CA ARG A 239 -7.26 0.63 3.73
C ARG A 239 -7.98 -0.68 4.08
N LYS A 240 -7.68 -1.79 3.40
CA LYS A 240 -8.35 -3.08 3.63
C LYS A 240 -7.96 -3.67 4.99
N GLU A 241 -6.69 -3.60 5.33
CA GLU A 241 -6.20 -4.09 6.61
C GLU A 241 -6.70 -3.21 7.77
N PHE A 242 -6.71 -1.89 7.57
CA PHE A 242 -7.31 -0.95 8.52
C PHE A 242 -8.77 -1.30 8.78
N MET A 243 -9.58 -1.49 7.72
CA MET A 243 -10.98 -1.86 7.87
C MET A 243 -11.13 -3.20 8.59
N ARG A 244 -10.31 -4.21 8.27
CA ARG A 244 -10.36 -5.51 8.94
C ARG A 244 -10.10 -5.39 10.44
N GLN A 245 -9.10 -4.59 10.83
CA GLN A 245 -8.79 -4.35 12.24
C GLN A 245 -9.90 -3.57 12.94
N PHE A 246 -10.43 -2.54 12.29
CA PHE A 246 -11.56 -1.76 12.80
C PHE A 246 -12.81 -2.64 13.03
N LEU A 247 -13.11 -3.56 12.12
CA LEU A 247 -14.25 -4.49 12.26
C LEU A 247 -14.07 -5.51 13.40
N LEU A 248 -12.82 -5.81 13.78
CA LEU A 248 -12.51 -6.78 14.82
C LEU A 248 -12.49 -6.15 16.22
N TYR A 249 -11.99 -4.91 16.33
CA TYR A 249 -11.71 -4.27 17.62
C TYR A 249 -12.50 -2.97 17.87
N GLY A 250 -13.15 -2.42 16.84
CA GLY A 250 -13.99 -1.22 16.93
C GLY A 250 -13.23 0.10 17.02
N HIS A 251 -11.89 0.07 17.01
CA HIS A 251 -11.01 1.23 17.06
C HIS A 251 -9.64 0.90 16.46
N VAL A 252 -8.82 1.93 16.24
CA VAL A 252 -7.41 1.77 15.82
C VAL A 252 -6.62 1.27 17.02
N LEU A 253 -6.00 0.09 16.89
CA LEU A 253 -5.16 -0.48 17.93
C LEU A 253 -3.90 0.36 18.12
N THR A 254 -3.69 0.83 19.34
CA THR A 254 -2.47 1.55 19.67
C THR A 254 -1.28 0.56 19.78
N PRO A 255 -0.04 1.01 19.50
CA PRO A 255 1.15 0.18 19.69
C PRO A 255 1.28 -0.35 21.13
N GLU A 256 0.76 0.41 22.10
CA GLU A 256 0.76 0.09 23.52
C GLU A 256 -0.22 -1.05 23.84
N GLU A 257 -1.42 -1.06 23.26
CA GLU A 257 -2.40 -2.16 23.41
C GLU A 257 -1.90 -3.45 22.76
N ILE A 258 -1.24 -3.34 21.61
CA ILE A 258 -0.60 -4.48 20.94
C ILE A 258 0.49 -5.08 21.83
N GLN A 259 1.29 -4.25 22.51
CA GLN A 259 2.32 -4.71 23.44
C GLN A 259 1.73 -5.30 24.73
N GLN A 260 0.70 -4.67 25.31
CA GLN A 260 0.08 -5.13 26.55
C GLN A 260 -0.67 -6.46 26.40
N HIS A 261 -1.25 -6.71 25.22
CA HIS A 261 -2.02 -7.92 24.94
C HIS A 261 -1.27 -8.95 24.08
N ALA A 262 0.05 -8.82 23.92
CA ALA A 262 0.88 -9.72 23.11
C ALA A 262 0.80 -11.20 23.53
N LEU A 263 0.51 -11.49 24.81
CA LEU A 263 0.42 -12.85 25.37
C LEU A 263 -1.02 -13.39 25.47
N THR A 264 -2.02 -12.52 25.61
CA THR A 264 -3.42 -12.91 25.87
C THR A 264 -4.33 -12.79 24.65
N GLY A 265 -3.87 -12.11 23.59
CA GLY A 265 -4.72 -11.68 22.48
C GLY A 265 -5.58 -10.48 22.87
N ILE A 266 -5.89 -9.63 21.89
CA ILE A 266 -6.77 -8.47 22.06
C ILE A 266 -8.21 -8.97 21.98
N PRO A 267 -9.09 -8.66 22.96
CA PRO A 267 -10.48 -9.11 22.92
C PRO A 267 -11.23 -8.50 21.73
N GLU A 268 -11.92 -9.34 20.97
CA GLU A 268 -12.74 -8.91 19.84
C GLU A 268 -13.95 -8.11 20.34
N ASN A 269 -14.12 -6.90 19.84
CA ASN A 269 -15.25 -6.04 20.15
C ASN A 269 -15.71 -5.35 18.86
N PRO A 270 -16.73 -5.90 18.19
CA PRO A 270 -17.23 -5.35 16.93
C PRO A 270 -17.64 -3.87 17.06
N PRO A 271 -17.40 -3.04 16.05
CA PRO A 271 -17.72 -1.62 16.10
C PRO A 271 -19.22 -1.37 16.23
N THR A 272 -19.55 -0.37 17.03
CA THR A 272 -20.90 0.18 17.16
C THR A 272 -21.18 1.23 16.09
N THR A 273 -22.46 1.49 15.79
CA THR A 273 -22.89 2.55 14.86
C THR A 273 -22.30 3.93 15.21
N ALA A 274 -22.11 4.20 16.51
CA ALA A 274 -21.49 5.44 16.99
C ALA A 274 -20.00 5.54 16.62
N GLN A 275 -19.24 4.45 16.70
CA GLN A 275 -17.83 4.42 16.30
C GLN A 275 -17.68 4.57 14.78
N PHE A 276 -18.58 4.01 13.98
CA PHE A 276 -18.62 4.28 12.54
C PHE A 276 -18.86 5.76 12.25
N ARG A 277 -19.82 6.39 12.95
CA ARG A 277 -20.07 7.83 12.83
C ARG A 277 -18.82 8.64 13.15
N GLU A 278 -18.18 8.38 14.29
CA GLU A 278 -16.97 9.08 14.72
C GLU A 278 -15.83 8.97 13.69
N GLN A 279 -15.59 7.79 13.14
CA GLN A 279 -14.57 7.60 12.10
C GLN A 279 -14.92 8.36 10.82
N ILE A 280 -16.16 8.27 10.35
CA ILE A 280 -16.60 9.01 9.16
C ILE A 280 -16.45 10.53 9.39
N ASP A 281 -16.95 11.04 10.52
CA ASP A 281 -16.86 12.46 10.88
C ASP A 281 -15.39 12.94 10.98
N THR A 282 -14.49 12.09 11.48
CA THR A 282 -13.05 12.39 11.51
C THR A 282 -12.48 12.60 10.10
N TYR A 283 -12.80 11.70 9.15
CA TYR A 283 -12.33 11.85 7.77
C TYR A 283 -13.02 13.01 7.03
N GLU A 284 -14.30 13.30 7.30
CA GLU A 284 -14.96 14.49 6.76
C GLU A 284 -14.34 15.78 7.31
N ALA A 285 -14.00 15.82 8.60
CA ALA A 285 -13.29 16.96 9.20
C ALA A 285 -11.90 17.16 8.57
N ILE A 286 -11.14 16.08 8.36
CA ILE A 286 -9.86 16.13 7.64
C ILE A 286 -10.06 16.64 6.21
N TYR A 287 -11.14 16.23 5.52
CA TYR A 287 -11.45 16.73 4.18
C TYR A 287 -11.63 18.25 4.18
N ASP A 288 -12.41 18.78 5.13
CA ASP A 288 -12.64 20.23 5.27
C ASP A 288 -11.36 20.99 5.65
N GLU A 289 -10.47 20.39 6.45
CA GLU A 289 -9.15 20.95 6.75
C GLU A 289 -8.28 21.01 5.50
N VAL A 290 -8.22 19.93 4.72
CA VAL A 290 -7.42 19.86 3.49
C VAL A 290 -7.97 20.78 2.42
N GLU A 291 -9.29 20.97 2.36
CA GLU A 291 -9.94 21.89 1.42
C GLU A 291 -9.53 23.35 1.66
N LYS A 292 -9.23 23.72 2.91
CA LYS A 292 -8.74 25.06 3.29
C LYS A 292 -7.26 25.30 3.00
N ILE A 293 -6.49 24.25 2.68
CA ILE A 293 -5.07 24.41 2.30
C ILE A 293 -4.98 25.24 1.03
N ASP A 294 -4.17 26.30 1.04
CA ASP A 294 -3.96 27.10 -0.16
C ASP A 294 -3.27 26.27 -1.25
N PRO A 295 -3.77 26.30 -2.50
CA PRO A 295 -3.23 25.50 -3.59
C PRO A 295 -1.81 25.92 -4.02
N ILE A 296 -1.41 27.15 -3.68
CA ILE A 296 -0.14 27.75 -4.10
C ILE A 296 0.49 28.41 -2.87
N GLN A 297 1.74 28.07 -2.59
CA GLN A 297 2.55 28.71 -1.55
C GLN A 297 3.73 29.44 -2.19
N ILE A 298 4.02 30.65 -1.71
CA ILE A 298 5.11 31.49 -2.26
C ILE A 298 6.08 31.83 -1.13
N TYR A 299 7.34 31.45 -1.30
CA TYR A 299 8.43 31.73 -0.37
C TYR A 299 9.38 32.78 -0.95
N ASP A 300 9.69 33.78 -0.12
CA ASP A 300 10.56 34.92 -0.45
C ASP A 300 10.22 35.61 -1.78
N LYS A 301 8.97 35.42 -2.24
CA LYS A 301 8.33 35.97 -3.44
C LYS A 301 8.81 35.37 -4.76
N TRP A 302 10.03 34.87 -4.84
CA TRP A 302 10.61 34.31 -6.07
C TRP A 302 10.46 32.78 -6.22
N PHE A 303 10.19 32.05 -5.13
CA PHE A 303 10.04 30.59 -5.15
C PHE A 303 8.60 30.18 -4.88
N ARG A 304 8.00 29.42 -5.80
CA ARG A 304 6.61 28.97 -5.69
C ARG A 304 6.52 27.46 -5.58
N ILE A 305 5.69 26.99 -4.65
CA ILE A 305 5.24 25.60 -4.59
C ILE A 305 3.81 25.53 -5.10
N ASP A 306 3.60 24.71 -6.12
CA ASP A 306 2.27 24.36 -6.60
C ASP A 306 1.83 23.05 -5.95
N ALA A 307 0.93 23.15 -4.99
CA ALA A 307 0.38 22.01 -4.25
C ALA A 307 -0.99 21.59 -4.77
N ARG A 308 -1.46 22.09 -5.93
CA ARG A 308 -2.74 21.67 -6.53
C ARG A 308 -2.81 20.15 -6.77
N PRO A 309 -1.78 19.50 -7.36
CA PRO A 309 -1.82 18.05 -7.58
C PRO A 309 -1.86 17.28 -6.26
N PHE A 310 -0.99 17.65 -5.30
CA PHE A 310 -0.99 17.11 -3.95
C PHE A 310 -2.35 17.22 -3.27
N LYS A 311 -2.91 18.42 -3.21
CA LYS A 311 -4.20 18.70 -2.57
C LYS A 311 -5.31 17.88 -3.20
N GLN A 312 -5.36 17.80 -4.54
CA GLN A 312 -6.36 17.00 -5.25
C GLN A 312 -6.24 15.51 -4.91
N THR A 313 -5.02 14.98 -4.88
CA THR A 313 -4.77 13.59 -4.52
C THR A 313 -5.13 13.31 -3.06
N LEU A 314 -4.77 14.20 -2.13
CA LEU A 314 -5.09 14.07 -0.72
C LEU A 314 -6.60 14.10 -0.47
N LEU A 315 -7.32 15.07 -1.03
CA LEU A 315 -8.79 15.15 -0.95
C LEU A 315 -9.46 13.87 -1.49
N ASN A 316 -8.97 13.36 -2.61
CA ASN A 316 -9.46 12.10 -3.19
C ASN A 316 -9.19 10.91 -2.29
N THR A 317 -8.02 10.85 -1.66
CA THR A 317 -7.65 9.78 -0.73
C THR A 317 -8.50 9.82 0.53
N VAL A 318 -8.68 10.99 1.16
CA VAL A 318 -9.56 11.17 2.32
C VAL A 318 -11.01 10.76 1.99
N LYS A 319 -11.53 11.16 0.83
CA LYS A 319 -12.85 10.72 0.36
C LYS A 319 -12.94 9.21 0.21
N LYS A 320 -11.89 8.55 -0.30
CA LYS A 320 -11.85 7.09 -0.41
C LYS A 320 -11.86 6.40 0.96
N TRP A 321 -11.24 6.99 1.99
CA TRP A 321 -11.31 6.49 3.37
C TRP A 321 -12.72 6.62 3.93
N SER A 322 -13.33 7.81 3.89
CA SER A 322 -14.72 8.02 4.32
C SER A 322 -15.71 7.11 3.57
N PHE A 323 -15.56 7.01 2.24
CA PHE A 323 -16.41 6.16 1.41
C PHE A 323 -16.29 4.66 1.74
N MET A 324 -15.11 4.20 2.16
CA MET A 324 -14.91 2.79 2.54
C MET A 324 -15.83 2.38 3.70
N PHE A 325 -15.96 3.23 4.73
CA PHE A 325 -16.88 2.97 5.86
C PHE A 325 -18.33 3.02 5.40
N LYS A 326 -18.69 4.02 4.60
CA LYS A 326 -20.05 4.17 4.04
C LYS A 326 -20.43 2.95 3.19
N GLN A 327 -19.53 2.51 2.31
CA GLN A 327 -19.72 1.34 1.46
C GLN A 327 -19.88 0.07 2.29
N TRP A 328 -19.05 -0.13 3.31
CA TRP A 328 -19.19 -1.29 4.19
C TRP A 328 -20.54 -1.30 4.91
N LEU A 329 -21.01 -0.15 5.42
CA LEU A 329 -22.33 -0.04 6.04
C LEU A 329 -23.46 -0.39 5.06
N ILE A 330 -23.39 0.11 3.82
CA ILE A 330 -24.35 -0.22 2.75
C ILE A 330 -24.36 -1.73 2.48
N GLU A 331 -23.19 -2.33 2.31
CA GLU A 331 -23.04 -3.76 2.05
C GLU A 331 -23.51 -4.60 3.24
N HIS A 332 -23.21 -4.19 4.48
CA HIS A 332 -23.62 -4.87 5.69
C HIS A 332 -25.15 -4.86 5.86
N VAL A 333 -25.79 -3.70 5.68
CA VAL A 333 -27.26 -3.56 5.75
C VAL A 333 -27.92 -4.39 4.66
N THR A 334 -27.46 -4.26 3.42
CA THR A 334 -28.03 -4.97 2.26
C THR A 334 -27.88 -6.48 2.40
N THR A 335 -26.70 -6.96 2.80
CA THR A 335 -26.44 -8.40 2.97
C THR A 335 -27.26 -8.96 4.13
N SER A 336 -27.32 -8.26 5.27
CA SER A 336 -28.08 -8.71 6.44
C SER A 336 -29.58 -8.81 6.16
N LEU A 337 -30.16 -7.83 5.45
CA LEU A 337 -31.57 -7.85 5.06
C LEU A 337 -31.87 -8.94 4.03
N ASN A 338 -30.99 -9.15 3.05
CA ASN A 338 -31.15 -10.20 2.05
C ASN A 338 -31.03 -11.61 2.67
N GLU A 339 -30.05 -11.85 3.54
CA GLU A 339 -29.91 -13.11 4.27
C GLU A 339 -31.12 -13.39 5.16
N LEU A 340 -31.65 -12.35 5.84
CA LEU A 340 -32.86 -12.48 6.64
C LEU A 340 -34.08 -12.78 5.78
N GLN A 341 -34.23 -12.11 4.63
CA GLN A 341 -35.31 -12.36 3.69
C GLN A 341 -35.27 -13.80 3.17
N GLU A 342 -34.10 -14.27 2.72
CA GLU A 342 -33.91 -15.62 2.22
C GLU A 342 -34.21 -16.65 3.32
N PHE A 343 -33.74 -16.40 4.54
CA PHE A 343 -34.02 -17.24 5.70
C PHE A 343 -35.52 -17.33 6.00
N ILE A 344 -36.23 -16.19 6.03
CA ILE A 344 -37.68 -16.16 6.28
C ILE A 344 -38.42 -16.93 5.17
N GLN A 345 -38.09 -16.70 3.91
CA GLN A 345 -38.76 -17.33 2.77
C GLN A 345 -38.52 -18.85 2.74
N LYS A 346 -37.28 -19.29 2.98
CA LYS A 346 -36.94 -20.71 3.08
C LYS A 346 -37.62 -21.37 4.27
N THR A 347 -37.68 -20.70 5.41
CA THR A 347 -38.27 -21.30 6.62
C THR A 347 -39.79 -21.33 6.56
N ASP A 348 -40.44 -20.27 6.07
CA ASP A 348 -41.90 -20.22 5.91
C ASP A 348 -42.42 -21.26 4.91
N THR A 349 -41.69 -21.48 3.80
CA THR A 349 -42.04 -22.52 2.81
C THR A 349 -41.92 -23.94 3.37
N GLN A 350 -40.96 -24.21 4.26
CA GLN A 350 -40.82 -25.51 4.92
C GLN A 350 -41.88 -25.71 6.01
N LEU A 351 -42.19 -24.68 6.81
CA LEU A 351 -43.22 -24.75 7.87
C LEU A 351 -44.65 -24.93 7.33
N LYS A 352 -44.93 -24.48 6.10
CA LYS A 352 -46.23 -24.67 5.44
C LYS A 352 -46.46 -26.10 4.91
N ARG A 353 -45.45 -26.97 4.90
CA ARG A 353 -45.61 -28.35 4.42
C ARG A 353 -46.39 -29.17 5.46
N PRO A 354 -47.52 -29.78 5.09
CA PRO A 354 -48.32 -30.55 6.04
C PRO A 354 -47.58 -31.83 6.43
N VAL A 355 -47.33 -32.01 7.73
CA VAL A 355 -46.77 -33.25 8.28
C VAL A 355 -47.90 -34.22 8.53
N LYS A 356 -47.87 -35.38 7.87
CA LYS A 356 -48.77 -36.50 8.14
C LYS A 356 -48.10 -37.50 9.09
N GLU A 357 -48.90 -38.26 9.81
CA GLU A 357 -48.42 -39.37 10.63
C GLU A 357 -47.60 -40.35 9.78
N GLY A 358 -46.34 -40.61 10.19
CA GLY A 358 -45.44 -41.57 9.53
C GLY A 358 -44.26 -40.98 8.76
N ASP A 359 -44.26 -39.67 8.45
CA ASP A 359 -43.15 -39.03 7.71
C ASP A 359 -42.02 -38.55 8.64
N TYR A 360 -41.21 -39.51 9.11
CA TYR A 360 -40.07 -39.25 10.00
C TYR A 360 -39.08 -38.22 9.44
N ASN A 361 -38.74 -38.30 8.15
CA ASN A 361 -37.75 -37.40 7.53
C ASN A 361 -38.26 -35.95 7.44
N LEU A 362 -39.53 -35.75 7.09
CA LEU A 362 -40.12 -34.41 7.02
C LEU A 362 -40.24 -33.79 8.42
N LEU A 363 -40.57 -34.61 9.44
CA LEU A 363 -40.59 -34.19 10.83
C LEU A 363 -39.21 -33.73 11.31
N VAL A 364 -38.15 -34.44 10.93
CA VAL A 364 -36.75 -34.07 11.23
C VAL A 364 -36.38 -32.72 10.63
N GLU A 365 -36.68 -32.49 9.35
CA GLU A 365 -36.38 -31.24 8.66
C GLU A 365 -37.11 -30.06 9.31
N ILE A 366 -38.39 -30.22 9.64
CA ILE A 366 -39.20 -29.18 10.30
C ILE A 366 -38.67 -28.90 11.71
N MET A 367 -38.29 -29.92 12.49
CA MET A 367 -37.70 -29.75 13.81
C MET A 367 -36.37 -28.98 13.76
N ALA A 368 -35.52 -29.24 12.75
CA ALA A 368 -34.29 -28.49 12.55
C ALA A 368 -34.54 -27.00 12.23
N HIS A 369 -35.55 -26.71 11.40
CA HIS A 369 -35.97 -25.34 11.11
C HIS A 369 -36.59 -24.63 12.33
N LEU A 370 -37.38 -25.32 13.15
CA LEU A 370 -37.92 -24.80 14.41
C LEU A 370 -36.80 -24.46 15.41
N ALA A 371 -35.78 -25.31 15.50
CA ALA A 371 -34.60 -25.05 16.34
C ALA A 371 -33.79 -23.84 15.83
N ALA A 372 -33.60 -23.72 14.51
CA ALA A 372 -32.91 -22.59 13.89
C ALA A 372 -33.61 -21.25 14.15
N ILE A 373 -34.95 -21.21 14.09
CA ILE A 373 -35.73 -20.01 14.45
C ILE A 373 -35.46 -19.62 15.90
N LYS A 374 -35.57 -20.57 16.84
CA LYS A 374 -35.39 -20.32 18.27
C LYS A 374 -33.98 -19.81 18.60
N GLN A 375 -32.96 -20.33 17.94
CA GLN A 375 -31.58 -19.89 18.13
C GLN A 375 -31.35 -18.47 17.59
N ARG A 376 -31.97 -18.12 16.45
CA ARG A 376 -31.84 -16.80 15.83
C ARG A 376 -32.78 -15.74 16.42
N GLU A 377 -33.78 -16.11 17.21
CA GLU A 377 -34.86 -15.22 17.65
C GLU A 377 -34.36 -13.95 18.35
N GLN A 378 -33.54 -14.10 19.40
CA GLN A 378 -33.01 -12.95 20.13
C GLN A 378 -32.10 -12.08 19.26
N ALA A 379 -31.24 -12.69 18.44
CA ALA A 379 -30.31 -11.96 17.58
C ALA A 379 -31.04 -11.18 16.48
N THR A 380 -32.03 -11.79 15.81
CA THR A 380 -32.82 -11.16 14.74
C THR A 380 -33.72 -10.04 15.28
N ASP A 381 -34.35 -10.23 16.45
CA ASP A 381 -35.17 -9.18 17.07
C ASP A 381 -34.32 -7.95 17.47
N ALA A 382 -33.09 -8.18 17.94
CA ALA A 382 -32.15 -7.12 18.28
C ALA A 382 -31.53 -6.43 17.05
N LEU A 383 -31.52 -7.08 15.87
CA LEU A 383 -30.86 -6.60 14.65
C LEU A 383 -31.55 -5.38 14.01
N PHE A 384 -32.88 -5.30 14.07
CA PHE A 384 -33.63 -4.27 13.34
C PHE A 384 -33.37 -2.84 13.84
N THR A 385 -33.07 -2.66 15.12
CA THR A 385 -32.81 -1.34 15.70
C THR A 385 -31.47 -0.76 15.21
N PRO A 386 -30.33 -1.48 15.34
CA PRO A 386 -29.07 -1.04 14.73
C PRO A 386 -29.16 -0.80 13.22
N LEU A 387 -29.89 -1.65 12.47
CA LEU A 387 -30.04 -1.45 11.03
C LEU A 387 -30.77 -0.13 10.70
N LYS A 388 -31.83 0.22 11.44
CA LYS A 388 -32.51 1.52 11.29
C LYS A 388 -31.57 2.68 11.57
N GLU A 389 -30.80 2.61 12.66
CA GLU A 389 -29.83 3.64 13.03
C GLU A 389 -28.73 3.80 11.95
N THR A 390 -28.23 2.70 11.39
CA THR A 390 -27.23 2.74 10.30
C THR A 390 -27.78 3.37 9.02
N ILE A 391 -29.06 3.15 8.70
CA ILE A 391 -29.72 3.76 7.54
C ILE A 391 -29.93 5.26 7.76
N GLU A 392 -30.37 5.67 8.94
CA GLU A 392 -30.46 7.09 9.30
C GLU A 392 -29.09 7.78 9.26
N LEU A 393 -28.05 7.09 9.71
CA LEU A 393 -26.67 7.55 9.59
C LEU A 393 -26.27 7.75 8.12
N LEU A 394 -26.51 6.76 7.25
CA LEU A 394 -26.19 6.86 5.82
C LEU A 394 -26.94 8.02 5.15
N LYS A 395 -28.22 8.21 5.49
CA LYS A 395 -29.01 9.36 5.02
C LYS A 395 -28.39 10.70 5.44
N SER A 396 -27.84 10.80 6.65
CA SER A 396 -27.19 12.05 7.10
C SER A 396 -25.95 12.42 6.28
N TYR A 397 -25.31 11.45 5.62
CA TYR A 397 -24.18 11.68 4.71
C TYR A 397 -24.57 11.71 3.23
N ASN A 398 -25.86 11.92 2.91
CA ASN A 398 -26.40 11.91 1.54
C ASN A 398 -26.12 10.61 0.76
N GLN A 399 -26.06 9.47 1.46
CA GLN A 399 -26.01 8.14 0.84
C GLN A 399 -27.40 7.52 0.89
N ASP A 400 -28.13 7.64 -0.21
CA ASP A 400 -29.45 7.01 -0.34
C ASP A 400 -29.30 5.53 -0.72
N LEU A 401 -29.91 4.67 0.10
CA LEU A 401 -30.01 3.25 -0.20
C LEU A 401 -31.09 3.02 -1.27
N PRO A 402 -31.00 1.94 -2.05
CA PRO A 402 -32.05 1.55 -2.98
C PRO A 402 -33.42 1.42 -2.28
N GLU A 403 -34.48 1.80 -2.98
CA GLU A 403 -35.85 1.75 -2.45
C GLU A 403 -36.25 0.32 -2.03
N GLU A 404 -35.66 -0.70 -2.65
CA GLU A 404 -35.84 -2.10 -2.29
C GLU A 404 -35.40 -2.38 -0.84
N VAL A 405 -34.29 -1.77 -0.39
CA VAL A 405 -33.75 -1.94 0.97
C VAL A 405 -34.67 -1.26 1.99
N HIS A 406 -35.23 -0.10 1.63
CA HIS A 406 -36.22 0.59 2.46
C HIS A 406 -37.51 -0.23 2.61
N GLN A 407 -38.04 -0.77 1.51
CA GLN A 407 -39.21 -1.65 1.54
C GLN A 407 -38.94 -2.94 2.34
N GLN A 408 -37.74 -3.53 2.21
CA GLN A 408 -37.34 -4.68 2.99
C GLN A 408 -37.36 -4.39 4.50
N LEU A 409 -36.84 -3.24 4.93
CA LEU A 409 -36.81 -2.87 6.34
C LEU A 409 -38.21 -2.67 6.95
N GLU A 410 -39.19 -2.20 6.16
CA GLU A 410 -40.58 -2.07 6.61
C GLU A 410 -41.30 -3.42 6.65
N VAL A 411 -41.10 -4.26 5.63
CA VAL A 411 -41.87 -5.50 5.44
C VAL A 411 -41.28 -6.70 6.20
N LEU A 412 -39.96 -6.78 6.37
CA LEU A 412 -39.30 -7.91 7.04
C LEU A 412 -39.68 -8.08 8.52
N PRO A 413 -39.83 -7.02 9.34
CA PRO A 413 -40.32 -7.16 10.71
C PRO A 413 -41.70 -7.83 10.77
N GLU A 414 -42.61 -7.47 9.87
CA GLU A 414 -43.95 -8.09 9.80
C GLU A 414 -43.87 -9.55 9.34
N LYS A 415 -43.08 -9.84 8.31
CA LYS A 415 -42.85 -11.23 7.85
C LYS A 415 -42.21 -12.09 8.94
N TRP A 416 -41.29 -11.53 9.72
CA TRP A 416 -40.66 -12.20 10.86
C TRP A 416 -41.68 -12.48 11.97
N LEU A 417 -42.55 -11.52 12.29
CA LEU A 417 -43.62 -11.71 13.28
C LEU A 417 -44.64 -12.76 12.83
N ASN A 418 -44.98 -12.78 11.53
CA ASN A 418 -45.82 -13.83 10.94
C ASN A 418 -45.14 -15.20 10.99
N LEU A 419 -43.83 -15.27 10.73
CA LEU A 419 -43.06 -16.51 10.88
C LEU A 419 -43.06 -17.00 12.32
N LYS A 420 -42.90 -16.11 13.32
CA LYS A 420 -43.01 -16.45 14.75
C LYS A 420 -44.39 -17.00 15.11
N ARG A 421 -45.47 -16.43 14.55
CA ARG A 421 -46.84 -16.97 14.71
C ARG A 421 -46.99 -18.36 14.10
N ASN A 422 -46.51 -18.54 12.86
CA ASN A 422 -46.51 -19.84 12.17
C ASN A 422 -45.68 -20.86 12.94
N TYR A 423 -44.52 -20.47 13.48
CA TYR A 423 -43.68 -21.28 14.35
C TYR A 423 -44.46 -21.81 15.56
N VAL A 424 -45.21 -20.95 16.27
CA VAL A 424 -46.01 -21.38 17.43
C VAL A 424 -47.09 -22.38 17.02
N ALA A 425 -47.81 -22.11 15.91
CA ALA A 425 -48.86 -22.99 15.42
C ALA A 425 -48.31 -24.36 14.98
N VAL A 426 -47.23 -24.38 14.20
CA VAL A 426 -46.57 -25.63 13.75
C VAL A 426 -45.99 -26.38 14.95
N ARG A 427 -45.36 -25.69 15.90
CA ARG A 427 -44.86 -26.31 17.13
C ARG A 427 -45.97 -27.00 17.93
N GLN A 428 -47.16 -26.39 18.04
CA GLN A 428 -48.31 -27.02 18.70
C GLN A 428 -48.81 -28.26 17.93
N ASN A 429 -48.89 -28.19 16.60
CA ASN A 429 -49.33 -29.30 15.75
C ASN A 429 -48.33 -30.47 15.72
N VAL A 430 -47.03 -30.15 15.78
CA VAL A 430 -45.94 -31.13 15.74
C VAL A 430 -45.65 -31.72 17.12
N ALA A 431 -45.98 -31.04 18.22
CA ALA A 431 -45.78 -31.53 19.58
C ALA A 431 -46.33 -32.96 19.84
N PRO A 432 -47.57 -33.33 19.45
CA PRO A 432 -48.05 -34.71 19.65
C PRO A 432 -47.29 -35.73 18.79
N LEU A 433 -46.93 -35.39 17.54
CA LEU A 433 -46.14 -36.26 16.66
C LEU A 433 -44.72 -36.45 17.20
N GLN A 434 -44.12 -35.38 17.71
CA GLN A 434 -42.82 -35.40 18.38
C GLN A 434 -42.89 -36.26 19.65
N ALA A 435 -43.95 -36.16 20.46
CA ALA A 435 -44.14 -36.99 21.64
C ALA A 435 -44.29 -38.48 21.29
N GLN A 436 -45.01 -38.79 20.20
CA GLN A 436 -45.16 -40.16 19.70
C GLN A 436 -43.83 -40.73 19.20
N GLU A 437 -43.05 -39.98 18.41
CA GLU A 437 -41.72 -40.42 17.98
C GLU A 437 -40.74 -40.51 19.15
N ASN A 438 -40.80 -39.59 20.12
CA ASN A 438 -40.03 -39.69 21.36
C ASN A 438 -40.36 -40.95 22.15
N ALA A 439 -41.63 -41.35 22.21
CA ALA A 439 -42.03 -42.60 22.84
C ALA A 439 -41.47 -43.81 22.09
N LYS A 440 -41.51 -43.82 20.74
CA LYS A 440 -40.90 -44.87 19.90
C LYS A 440 -39.39 -44.93 20.07
N ILE A 441 -38.70 -43.78 20.13
CA ILE A 441 -37.25 -43.72 20.35
C ILE A 441 -36.91 -44.25 21.75
N ARG A 442 -37.65 -43.85 22.79
CA ARG A 442 -37.46 -44.40 24.16
C ARG A 442 -37.71 -45.91 24.21
N GLN A 443 -38.74 -46.40 23.53
CA GLN A 443 -39.00 -47.83 23.41
C GLN A 443 -37.84 -48.55 22.72
N ARG A 444 -37.36 -48.04 21.58
CA ARG A 444 -36.19 -48.61 20.88
C ARG A 444 -34.91 -48.57 21.72
N LEU A 445 -34.71 -47.52 22.53
CA LEU A 445 -33.57 -47.45 23.46
C LEU A 445 -33.67 -48.52 24.55
N ALA A 446 -34.88 -48.79 25.07
CA ALA A 446 -35.11 -49.87 26.05
C ALA A 446 -34.98 -51.27 25.41
N GLU A 447 -35.46 -51.45 24.18
CA GLU A 447 -35.26 -52.67 23.40
C GLU A 447 -33.76 -52.89 23.12
N PHE A 448 -33.04 -51.84 22.74
CA PHE A 448 -31.59 -51.90 22.53
C PHE A 448 -30.82 -52.21 23.82
N ASP A 449 -31.28 -51.70 24.97
CA ASP A 449 -30.72 -52.06 26.28
C ASP A 449 -30.83 -53.56 26.57
N THR A 450 -31.97 -54.15 26.22
CA THR A 450 -32.19 -55.60 26.30
C THR A 450 -31.33 -56.37 25.29
N ILE A 451 -31.21 -55.86 24.07
CA ILE A 451 -30.37 -56.45 23.01
C ILE A 451 -28.88 -56.45 23.40
N GLN A 452 -28.35 -55.36 23.96
CA GLN A 452 -26.95 -55.33 24.40
C GLN A 452 -26.69 -56.31 25.56
N ALA A 453 -27.67 -56.51 26.46
CA ALA A 453 -27.56 -57.46 27.55
C ALA A 453 -27.54 -58.91 27.02
N HIS A 454 -28.46 -59.26 26.12
CA HIS A 454 -28.46 -60.57 25.46
C HIS A 454 -27.21 -60.78 24.59
N PHE A 455 -26.74 -59.75 23.89
CA PHE A 455 -25.49 -59.82 23.13
C PHE A 455 -24.30 -60.10 24.06
N ARG A 456 -24.26 -59.48 25.24
CA ARG A 456 -23.24 -59.73 26.26
C ARG A 456 -23.28 -61.17 26.77
N GLU A 457 -24.46 -61.70 27.09
CA GLU A 457 -24.62 -63.09 27.53
C GLU A 457 -24.22 -64.08 26.43
N ARG A 458 -24.67 -63.83 25.20
CA ARG A 458 -24.29 -64.64 24.04
C ARG A 458 -22.78 -64.60 23.80
N PHE A 459 -22.17 -63.42 23.92
CA PHE A 459 -20.71 -63.28 23.84
C PHE A 459 -20.00 -64.04 24.96
N LYS A 460 -20.52 -64.04 26.19
CA LYS A 460 -19.97 -64.82 27.31
C LYS A 460 -20.04 -66.34 27.06
N ASN A 461 -21.08 -66.82 26.37
CA ASN A 461 -21.30 -68.25 26.14
C ASN A 461 -20.66 -68.77 24.83
N GLU A 462 -20.63 -67.97 23.77
CA GLU A 462 -20.18 -68.38 22.43
C GLU A 462 -18.74 -67.98 22.11
N ALA A 463 -18.16 -67.01 22.83
CA ALA A 463 -16.80 -66.57 22.53
C ALA A 463 -15.77 -67.66 22.89
N PRO A 464 -14.70 -67.80 22.08
CA PRO A 464 -13.71 -68.85 22.25
C PRO A 464 -12.78 -68.53 23.44
N TYR A 465 -13.26 -68.69 24.67
CA TYR A 465 -12.45 -68.54 25.88
C TYR A 465 -11.57 -69.77 26.16
N ALA A 466 -11.99 -70.95 25.69
CA ALA A 466 -11.24 -72.19 25.86
C ALA A 466 -10.08 -72.29 24.87
N TYR A 467 -8.89 -72.67 25.37
CA TYR A 467 -7.65 -72.80 24.60
C TYR A 467 -7.77 -73.75 23.39
N ASP A 468 -8.59 -74.79 23.50
CA ASP A 468 -8.82 -75.82 22.50
C ASP A 468 -10.02 -75.54 21.57
N SER A 469 -10.63 -74.34 21.64
CA SER A 469 -11.81 -74.03 20.82
C SER A 469 -11.52 -74.17 19.32
N PRO A 470 -12.28 -75.00 18.59
CA PRO A 470 -12.15 -75.10 17.14
C PRO A 470 -12.60 -73.80 16.47
N ASP A 471 -11.89 -73.42 15.40
CA ASP A 471 -12.20 -72.26 14.56
C ASP A 471 -12.38 -70.93 15.33
N ALA A 472 -11.53 -70.67 16.33
CA ALA A 472 -11.62 -69.50 17.20
C ALA A 472 -11.67 -68.15 16.44
N TYR A 473 -10.87 -67.97 15.39
CA TYR A 473 -10.90 -66.77 14.55
C TYR A 473 -12.23 -66.58 13.82
N ARG A 474 -12.84 -67.66 13.29
CA ARG A 474 -14.14 -67.57 12.61
C ARG A 474 -15.24 -67.15 13.59
N LYS A 475 -15.19 -67.64 14.84
CA LYS A 475 -16.11 -67.23 15.91
C LYS A 475 -15.90 -65.76 16.28
N LEU A 476 -14.65 -65.31 16.44
CA LEU A 476 -14.31 -63.91 16.68
C LEU A 476 -14.78 -62.99 15.55
N ASP A 477 -14.57 -63.37 14.29
CA ASP A 477 -15.00 -62.59 13.12
C ASP A 477 -16.52 -62.51 13.02
N ARG A 478 -17.24 -63.57 13.40
CA ARG A 478 -18.70 -63.55 13.49
C ARG A 478 -19.17 -62.56 14.56
N VAL A 479 -18.62 -62.66 15.78
CA VAL A 479 -18.94 -61.74 16.88
C VAL A 479 -18.59 -60.30 16.52
N ASN A 480 -17.44 -60.05 15.88
CA ASN A 480 -17.04 -58.72 15.47
C ASN A 480 -18.00 -58.12 14.42
N ARG A 481 -18.44 -58.92 13.43
CA ARG A 481 -19.45 -58.47 12.45
C ARG A 481 -20.78 -58.14 13.13
N ASP A 482 -21.22 -58.97 14.06
CA ASP A 482 -22.46 -58.71 14.81
C ASP A 482 -22.32 -57.47 15.71
N LEU A 483 -21.16 -57.24 16.33
CA LEU A 483 -20.85 -56.06 17.13
C LEU A 483 -20.85 -54.77 16.30
N ILE A 484 -20.27 -54.78 15.09
CA ILE A 484 -20.31 -53.63 14.16
C ILE A 484 -21.76 -53.28 13.78
N LYS A 485 -22.61 -54.29 13.53
CA LYS A 485 -24.03 -54.05 13.23
C LYS A 485 -24.73 -53.33 14.39
N GLN A 486 -24.49 -53.78 15.62
CA GLN A 486 -25.09 -53.16 16.81
C GLN A 486 -24.55 -51.74 17.07
N GLU A 487 -23.27 -51.49 16.82
CA GLU A 487 -22.71 -50.13 16.91
C GLU A 487 -23.28 -49.16 15.87
N ASN A 488 -23.51 -49.61 14.64
CA ASN A 488 -24.16 -48.80 13.61
C ASN A 488 -25.61 -48.46 13.97
N GLU A 489 -26.36 -49.41 14.55
CA GLU A 489 -27.72 -49.14 15.03
C GLU A 489 -27.73 -48.19 16.23
N LEU A 490 -26.75 -48.31 17.13
CA LEU A 490 -26.56 -47.37 18.24
C LEU A 490 -26.27 -45.95 17.74
N GLU A 491 -25.43 -45.78 16.72
CA GLU A 491 -25.11 -44.48 16.13
C GLU A 491 -26.34 -43.84 15.47
N LYS A 492 -27.18 -44.65 14.79
CA LYS A 492 -28.47 -44.17 14.25
C LYS A 492 -29.40 -43.69 15.36
N LEU A 493 -29.55 -44.47 16.44
CA LEU A 493 -30.38 -44.09 17.59
C LEU A 493 -29.84 -42.84 18.30
N MET A 494 -28.52 -42.67 18.36
CA MET A 494 -27.89 -41.49 18.95
C MET A 494 -28.17 -40.23 18.13
N LYS A 495 -28.06 -40.29 16.80
CA LYS A 495 -28.42 -39.18 15.89
C LYS A 495 -29.90 -38.81 16.01
N SER A 496 -30.78 -39.81 16.05
CA SER A 496 -32.22 -39.61 16.30
C SER A 496 -32.49 -38.97 17.67
N SER A 497 -31.87 -39.47 18.74
CA SER A 497 -32.05 -38.95 20.10
C SER A 497 -31.59 -37.50 20.25
N ALA A 498 -30.47 -37.14 19.62
CA ALA A 498 -29.94 -35.79 19.64
C ALA A 498 -30.88 -34.78 18.95
N LEU A 499 -31.45 -35.16 17.81
CA LEU A 499 -32.37 -34.33 17.05
C LEU A 499 -33.67 -34.02 17.80
N PHE A 500 -34.17 -34.99 18.56
CA PHE A 500 -35.42 -34.85 19.31
C PHE A 500 -35.23 -34.46 20.78
N GLU A 501 -34.01 -34.09 21.17
CA GLU A 501 -33.63 -33.71 22.55
C GLU A 501 -34.00 -34.77 23.60
N VAL A 502 -33.97 -36.06 23.23
CA VAL A 502 -34.22 -37.16 24.17
C VAL A 502 -32.92 -37.48 24.92
N THR A 503 -33.02 -37.65 26.24
CA THR A 503 -31.91 -38.10 27.09
C THR A 503 -31.39 -39.45 26.63
N PHE A 504 -30.14 -39.49 26.16
CA PHE A 504 -29.50 -40.70 25.66
C PHE A 504 -28.78 -41.47 26.79
N PRO A 505 -29.15 -42.74 27.07
CA PRO A 505 -28.46 -43.55 28.07
C PRO A 505 -27.01 -43.90 27.68
N ASP A 506 -26.12 -44.08 28.65
CA ASP A 506 -24.75 -44.56 28.39
C ASP A 506 -24.71 -46.09 28.29
N PHE A 507 -24.64 -46.60 27.05
CA PHE A 507 -24.57 -48.03 26.74
C PHE A 507 -23.16 -48.61 26.99
N LYS A 508 -22.84 -48.87 28.27
CA LYS A 508 -21.51 -49.33 28.72
C LYS A 508 -21.16 -50.76 28.27
N LEU A 509 -22.14 -51.66 28.16
CA LEU A 509 -21.92 -53.08 27.86
C LEU A 509 -21.36 -53.28 26.44
N MET A 510 -21.82 -52.50 25.46
CA MET A 510 -21.30 -52.53 24.09
C MET A 510 -19.82 -52.10 24.02
N LYS A 511 -19.48 -51.00 24.71
CA LYS A 511 -18.09 -50.53 24.83
C LYS A 511 -17.18 -51.58 25.48
N GLN A 512 -17.69 -52.30 26.49
CA GLN A 512 -16.98 -53.41 27.13
C GLN A 512 -16.80 -54.61 26.19
N CYS A 513 -17.84 -55.07 25.50
CA CYS A 513 -17.73 -56.14 24.50
C CYS A 513 -16.70 -55.81 23.40
N ARG A 514 -16.64 -54.55 22.94
CA ARG A 514 -15.64 -54.11 21.96
C ARG A 514 -14.21 -54.21 22.49
N LYS A 515 -13.99 -53.88 23.77
CA LYS A 515 -12.69 -54.06 24.43
C LYS A 515 -12.35 -55.55 24.55
N ASP A 516 -13.28 -56.36 25.01
CA ASP A 516 -13.07 -57.78 25.25
C ASP A 516 -12.79 -58.55 23.95
N VAL A 517 -13.48 -58.23 22.85
CA VAL A 517 -13.19 -58.83 21.53
C VAL A 517 -11.77 -58.50 21.05
N LYS A 518 -11.30 -57.26 21.27
CA LYS A 518 -9.93 -56.87 20.91
C LYS A 518 -8.90 -57.64 21.73
N LEU A 519 -9.10 -57.76 23.05
CA LEU A 519 -8.23 -58.51 23.94
C LEU A 519 -8.23 -60.01 23.60
N LEU A 520 -9.41 -60.59 23.33
CA LEU A 520 -9.53 -62.00 22.98
C LEU A 520 -8.86 -62.31 21.64
N LYS A 521 -8.95 -61.40 20.65
CA LYS A 521 -8.19 -61.52 19.41
C LYS A 521 -6.68 -61.53 19.66
N GLN A 522 -6.17 -60.57 20.45
CA GLN A 522 -4.74 -60.51 20.80
C GLN A 522 -4.27 -61.80 21.48
N LEU A 523 -5.06 -62.31 22.43
CA LEU A 523 -4.75 -63.57 23.11
C LEU A 523 -4.69 -64.76 22.12
N TRP A 524 -5.63 -64.84 21.19
CA TRP A 524 -5.60 -65.86 20.15
C TRP A 524 -4.42 -65.70 19.17
N ASP A 525 -4.04 -64.46 18.83
CA ASP A 525 -2.84 -64.19 18.03
C ASP A 525 -1.57 -64.68 18.75
N TYR A 526 -1.46 -64.49 20.07
CA TYR A 526 -0.38 -65.07 20.88
C TYR A 526 -0.42 -66.61 20.91
N ILE A 527 -1.60 -67.21 21.14
CA ILE A 527 -1.77 -68.67 21.14
C ILE A 527 -1.35 -69.27 19.79
N SER A 528 -1.75 -68.64 18.68
CA SER A 528 -1.40 -69.06 17.34
C SER A 528 0.09 -68.90 17.05
N LEU A 529 0.70 -67.81 17.51
CA LEU A 529 2.15 -67.60 17.40
C LEU A 529 2.92 -68.67 18.18
N VAL A 530 2.52 -68.97 19.41
CA VAL A 530 3.14 -70.02 20.25
C VAL A 530 2.93 -71.41 19.63
N ARG A 531 1.74 -71.72 19.11
CA ARG A 531 1.50 -73.00 18.41
C ARG A 531 2.33 -73.12 17.15
N TYR A 532 2.45 -72.03 16.39
CA TYR A 532 3.27 -72.00 15.20
C TYR A 532 4.75 -72.19 15.56
N SER A 533 5.28 -71.44 16.53
CA SER A 533 6.68 -71.60 16.97
C SER A 533 6.95 -73.00 17.54
N MET A 534 6.02 -73.58 18.29
CA MET A 534 6.16 -74.93 18.83
C MET A 534 6.09 -76.01 17.75
N ASN A 535 5.27 -75.82 16.71
CA ASN A 535 5.21 -76.71 15.55
C ASN A 535 6.45 -76.56 14.65
N ASP A 536 6.90 -75.33 14.44
CA ASP A 536 8.12 -75.01 13.70
C ASP A 536 9.34 -75.65 14.37
N TRP A 537 9.46 -75.50 15.70
CA TRP A 537 10.46 -76.17 16.52
C TRP A 537 10.41 -77.71 16.42
N LYS A 538 9.21 -78.31 16.46
CA LYS A 538 9.03 -79.76 16.24
C LYS A 538 9.46 -80.23 14.84
N SER A 539 9.42 -79.35 13.84
CA SER A 539 9.80 -79.66 12.45
C SER A 539 11.25 -79.31 12.11
N THR A 540 11.94 -78.59 13.00
CA THR A 540 13.33 -78.15 12.80
C THR A 540 14.30 -79.33 12.98
N ARG A 541 15.28 -79.46 12.09
CA ARG A 541 16.28 -80.55 12.14
C ARG A 541 17.27 -80.31 13.29
N TRP A 542 17.73 -81.38 13.94
CA TRP A 542 18.64 -81.32 15.11
C TRP A 542 19.87 -80.39 14.99
N ARG A 543 20.45 -80.20 13.79
CA ARG A 543 21.58 -79.28 13.56
C ARG A 543 21.21 -77.80 13.62
N GLU A 544 19.94 -77.47 13.41
CA GLU A 544 19.40 -76.11 13.28
C GLU A 544 18.63 -75.68 14.53
N ILE A 545 18.50 -76.57 15.53
CA ILE A 545 17.85 -76.27 16.81
C ILE A 545 18.79 -75.38 17.65
N ASN A 546 18.47 -74.09 17.72
CA ASN A 546 19.14 -73.16 18.63
C ASN A 546 18.47 -73.18 20.01
N VAL A 547 19.08 -73.89 20.96
CA VAL A 547 18.55 -74.08 22.32
C VAL A 547 18.52 -72.78 23.14
N GLU A 548 19.36 -71.79 22.80
CA GLU A 548 19.41 -70.51 23.54
C GLU A 548 18.19 -69.61 23.28
N GLN A 549 17.51 -69.76 22.14
CA GLN A 549 16.25 -69.06 21.87
C GLN A 549 15.05 -69.65 22.65
N SER A 550 15.17 -70.88 23.17
CA SER A 550 14.07 -71.59 23.85
C SER A 550 13.89 -71.21 25.33
N LYS A 551 14.80 -70.42 25.92
CA LYS A 551 14.72 -69.98 27.34
C LYS A 551 13.81 -68.77 27.58
N LEU A 552 13.13 -68.27 26.55
CA LEU A 552 12.33 -67.04 26.58
C LEU A 552 10.82 -67.26 26.81
N PHE A 553 10.37 -68.50 27.04
CA PHE A 553 8.95 -68.84 27.21
C PHE A 553 8.64 -69.63 28.51
N ASP A 554 9.53 -69.61 29.50
CA ASP A 554 9.25 -70.04 30.89
C ASP A 554 8.93 -68.85 31.80
#